data_AF-A0A0C3FVY2-F1
#
_entry.id   AF-A0A0C3FVY2-F1
#
_cell.length_a   1.000
_cell.length_b   1.000
_cell.length_c   1.000
_cell.angle_alpha   90.00
_cell.angle_beta   90.00
_cell.angle_gamma   90.00
#
_symmetry.space_group_name_H-M   'P 1'
#
loop_
_entity.id
_entity.type
_entity.pdbx_description
1 polymer ?
#
loop_
_entity_poly.entity_id
_entity_poly.type
_entity_poly.pdbx_seq_one_letter_code
_entity_poly.pdbx_strand_id
1 'polypeptide(L)'
;MFANIPPLTFSSPPLSGFYQHGGVSISTFVSWISEICYISENCALYPCQPNNNRDIGGPALDSSSALEIQPGRYVIRSPKSAQVCVFLTSDLPRPRTYSVDFTHSPHDSTNFVTRVRNRDKRCCITGHLVAGGDFTGFEAAHIYPLSAADIQGFLCSSTEHRMFDDYAIAVNPDDNYRIYDFVGRDPNRTPHGKIFYRDVNQPQIYLPSPDLLRDHFRQCILRYVKGAGEGNDHRKPFDPDLNLGAGRFNLESGGWWSSPEGKKQLEAELAERLYRTSEKHLRMSATEFARYSLLEH
;
A
#
# COMPACT_ATOMS: atom_id res chain seq x y z
N MET A 1 -6.67 16.05 5.44
CA MET A 1 -7.71 16.65 4.56
C MET A 1 -7.91 15.72 3.36
N PHE A 2 -9.09 15.67 2.73
CA PHE A 2 -9.42 14.64 1.72
C PHE A 2 -9.44 15.23 0.31
N ALA A 3 -8.69 14.63 -0.62
CA ALA A 3 -8.75 14.95 -2.06
C ALA A 3 -9.49 13.84 -2.81
N ASN A 4 -10.35 14.16 -3.79
CA ASN A 4 -11.18 13.15 -4.47
C ASN A 4 -11.49 13.48 -5.94
N ILE A 5 -11.54 12.48 -6.80
CA ILE A 5 -12.02 12.51 -8.17
C ILE A 5 -13.43 11.89 -8.22
N PRO A 6 -14.48 12.71 -8.42
CA PRO A 6 -15.84 12.23 -8.41
C PRO A 6 -16.14 11.29 -9.58
N PRO A 7 -17.18 10.46 -9.45
CA PRO A 7 -17.62 9.57 -10.51
C PRO A 7 -18.13 10.32 -11.75
N LEU A 8 -18.02 9.69 -12.92
CA LEU A 8 -18.61 10.18 -14.17
C LEU A 8 -20.15 10.07 -14.18
N THR A 9 -20.75 9.22 -13.35
CA THR A 9 -22.22 9.04 -13.23
C THR A 9 -22.69 9.07 -11.76
N PHE A 10 -23.95 9.46 -11.51
CA PHE A 10 -24.52 9.61 -10.14
C PHE A 10 -24.54 8.32 -9.30
N SER A 11 -24.31 7.15 -9.91
CA SER A 11 -24.40 5.83 -9.27
C SER A 11 -23.04 5.13 -9.10
N SER A 12 -21.93 5.73 -9.51
CA SER A 12 -20.60 5.14 -9.30
C SER A 12 -19.89 5.76 -8.10
N PRO A 13 -19.12 5.00 -7.31
CA PRO A 13 -18.29 5.58 -6.27
C PRO A 13 -17.19 6.47 -6.89
N PRO A 14 -16.67 7.47 -6.17
CA PRO A 14 -15.52 8.24 -6.62
C PRO A 14 -14.37 7.37 -7.14
N LEU A 15 -13.80 7.79 -8.28
CA LEU A 15 -12.76 7.05 -9.00
C LEU A 15 -11.52 6.88 -8.13
N SER A 16 -11.15 7.94 -7.41
CA SER A 16 -9.97 7.99 -6.58
C SER A 16 -10.04 9.08 -5.55
N GLY A 17 -9.55 8.84 -4.34
CA GLY A 17 -9.36 9.90 -3.37
C GLY A 17 -8.46 9.43 -2.25
N PHE A 18 -7.81 10.34 -1.54
CA PHE A 18 -6.92 9.96 -0.45
C PHE A 18 -6.88 11.04 0.62
N TYR A 19 -6.55 10.61 1.84
CA TYR A 19 -6.23 11.55 2.90
C TYR A 19 -4.81 12.06 2.71
N GLN A 20 -4.64 13.38 2.69
CA GLN A 20 -3.33 14.01 2.71
C GLN A 20 -3.12 14.88 3.95
N HIS A 21 -1.87 14.89 4.41
CA HIS A 21 -1.35 15.74 5.47
C HIS A 21 -0.54 16.93 4.92
N GLY A 22 -0.63 17.15 3.61
CA GLY A 22 0.14 18.15 2.88
C GLY A 22 1.50 17.64 2.40
N GLY A 23 2.10 18.36 1.47
CA GLY A 23 3.39 18.04 0.86
C GLY A 23 3.37 16.96 -0.23
N VAL A 24 2.19 16.57 -0.74
CA VAL A 24 2.06 15.71 -1.93
C VAL A 24 2.09 16.59 -3.17
N SER A 25 3.04 16.37 -4.08
CA SER A 25 3.12 17.16 -5.31
C SER A 25 2.06 16.75 -6.33
N ILE A 26 1.72 17.65 -7.26
CA ILE A 26 0.80 17.35 -8.36
C ILE A 26 1.33 16.19 -9.20
N SER A 27 2.62 16.18 -9.54
CA SER A 27 3.22 15.10 -10.32
C SER A 27 3.17 13.75 -9.60
N THR A 28 3.40 13.74 -8.29
CA THR A 28 3.21 12.54 -7.45
C THR A 28 1.77 12.04 -7.47
N PHE A 29 0.79 12.94 -7.35
CA PHE A 29 -0.61 12.53 -7.39
C PHE A 29 -1.03 11.99 -8.76
N VAL A 30 -0.57 12.62 -9.85
CA VAL A 30 -0.81 12.13 -11.20
C VAL A 30 -0.20 10.74 -11.40
N SER A 31 1.00 10.49 -10.89
CA SER A 31 1.62 9.16 -11.00
C SER A 31 0.80 8.09 -10.27
N TRP A 32 0.17 8.41 -9.13
CA TRP A 32 -0.72 7.47 -8.44
C TRP A 32 -2.00 7.19 -9.22
N ILE A 33 -2.57 8.19 -9.90
CA ILE A 33 -3.74 8.01 -10.77
C ILE A 33 -3.40 7.05 -11.91
N SER A 34 -2.22 7.19 -12.52
CA SER A 34 -1.75 6.30 -13.58
C SER A 34 -1.56 4.85 -13.14
N GLU A 35 -1.32 4.59 -11.84
CA GLU A 35 -1.25 3.23 -11.29
C GLU A 35 -2.64 2.56 -11.19
N ILE A 36 -3.71 3.34 -11.02
CA ILE A 36 -5.06 2.81 -10.71
C ILE A 36 -6.01 2.88 -11.91
N CYS A 37 -5.71 3.69 -12.91
CA CYS A 37 -6.53 3.82 -14.10
C CYS A 37 -5.73 4.14 -15.36
N TYR A 38 -6.27 3.70 -16.49
CA TYR A 38 -5.81 4.03 -17.83
C TYR A 38 -6.80 5.00 -18.47
N ILE A 39 -6.26 6.03 -19.14
CA ILE A 39 -7.05 7.05 -19.82
C ILE A 39 -6.67 7.00 -21.30
N SER A 40 -7.67 6.83 -22.17
CA SER A 40 -7.45 6.55 -23.61
C SER A 40 -7.02 7.75 -24.44
N GLU A 41 -6.94 8.93 -23.85
CA GLU A 41 -6.64 10.19 -24.54
C GLU A 41 -5.87 11.15 -23.64
N ASN A 42 -5.30 12.19 -24.25
CA ASN A 42 -4.61 13.25 -23.51
C ASN A 42 -5.62 14.03 -22.67
N CYS A 43 -5.45 13.99 -21.35
CA CYS A 43 -6.33 14.63 -20.38
C CYS A 43 -5.50 15.37 -19.33
N ALA A 44 -6.16 16.29 -18.63
CA ALA A 44 -5.59 16.99 -17.50
C ALA A 44 -6.54 16.95 -16.31
N LEU A 45 -5.98 17.13 -15.11
CA LEU A 45 -6.73 17.33 -13.89
C LEU A 45 -7.12 18.80 -13.75
N TYR A 46 -8.35 19.05 -13.32
CA TYR A 46 -8.87 20.38 -13.05
C TYR A 46 -9.46 20.41 -11.64
N PRO A 47 -9.18 21.44 -10.84
CA PRO A 47 -9.87 21.63 -9.57
C PRO A 47 -11.36 21.89 -9.84
N CYS A 48 -12.22 21.30 -9.03
CA CYS A 48 -13.66 21.55 -9.07
C CYS A 48 -14.03 22.85 -8.36
N GLN A 49 -15.16 23.44 -8.72
CA GLN A 49 -15.79 24.50 -7.94
C GLN A 49 -16.13 24.01 -6.52
N PRO A 50 -16.02 24.86 -5.46
CA PRO A 50 -16.31 24.45 -4.08
C PRO A 50 -17.70 23.83 -3.88
N ASN A 51 -18.69 24.31 -4.64
CA ASN A 51 -20.09 23.92 -4.52
C ASN A 51 -20.56 22.98 -5.63
N ASN A 52 -19.69 22.63 -6.60
CA ASN A 52 -20.04 21.74 -7.70
C ASN A 52 -18.88 20.79 -8.02
N ASN A 53 -19.16 19.49 -7.95
CA ASN A 53 -18.16 18.43 -8.12
C ASN A 53 -17.78 18.16 -9.57
N ARG A 54 -18.40 18.83 -10.55
CA ARG A 54 -18.21 18.55 -11.98
C ARG A 54 -17.70 19.74 -12.78
N ASP A 55 -17.93 20.94 -12.25
CA ASP A 55 -17.57 22.18 -12.93
C ASP A 55 -16.15 22.57 -12.59
N ILE A 56 -15.43 22.98 -13.63
CA ILE A 56 -14.05 23.42 -13.52
C ILE A 56 -14.02 24.73 -12.73
N GLY A 57 -13.31 24.72 -11.61
CA GLY A 57 -13.13 25.85 -10.70
C GLY A 57 -11.83 26.62 -10.93
N GLY A 58 -10.93 26.11 -11.77
CA GLY A 58 -9.62 26.70 -11.99
C GLY A 58 -8.90 26.11 -13.21
N PRO A 59 -7.66 26.56 -13.48
CA PRO A 59 -6.89 26.10 -14.63
C PRO A 59 -6.52 24.61 -14.53
N ALA A 60 -6.16 24.02 -15.67
CA ALA A 60 -5.58 22.69 -15.72
C ALA A 60 -4.33 22.63 -14.84
N LEU A 61 -4.21 21.57 -14.06
CA LEU A 61 -2.99 21.29 -13.31
C LEU A 61 -1.90 20.80 -14.26
N ASP A 62 -0.70 21.34 -14.10
CA ASP A 62 0.50 20.82 -14.77
C ASP A 62 0.91 19.49 -14.12
N SER A 63 0.77 18.40 -14.86
CA SER A 63 1.09 17.04 -14.40
C SER A 63 2.56 16.83 -14.05
N SER A 64 3.46 17.72 -14.46
CA SER A 64 4.88 17.67 -14.11
C SER A 64 5.26 18.54 -12.91
N SER A 65 4.29 19.29 -12.37
CA SER A 65 4.54 20.28 -11.33
C SER A 65 4.90 19.64 -9.99
N ALA A 66 5.95 20.17 -9.36
CA ALA A 66 6.34 19.87 -7.98
C ALA A 66 5.51 20.63 -6.94
N LEU A 67 4.58 21.49 -7.37
CA LEU A 67 3.70 22.21 -6.45
C LEU A 67 2.79 21.23 -5.71
N GLU A 68 2.44 21.60 -4.48
CA GLU A 68 1.57 20.80 -3.63
C GLU A 68 0.13 20.79 -4.13
N ILE A 69 -0.44 19.59 -4.22
CA ILE A 69 -1.85 19.44 -4.57
C ILE A 69 -2.73 19.89 -3.42
N GLN A 70 -3.62 20.85 -3.70
CA GLN A 70 -4.50 21.38 -2.68
C GLN A 70 -5.58 20.35 -2.28
N PRO A 71 -6.03 20.33 -1.03
CA PRO A 71 -7.19 19.53 -0.66
C PRO A 71 -8.43 20.02 -1.43
N GLY A 72 -9.13 19.10 -2.08
CA GLY A 72 -10.28 19.46 -2.90
C GLY A 72 -10.77 18.34 -3.80
N ARG A 73 -11.77 18.68 -4.62
CA ARG A 73 -12.29 17.77 -5.65
C ARG A 73 -11.62 18.09 -6.98
N TYR A 74 -11.30 17.07 -7.76
CA TYR A 74 -10.63 17.19 -9.05
C TYR A 74 -11.37 16.41 -10.13
N VAL A 75 -11.46 16.93 -11.34
CA VAL A 75 -12.06 16.22 -12.48
C VAL A 75 -11.03 16.01 -13.58
N ILE A 76 -11.10 14.85 -14.23
CA ILE A 76 -10.31 14.54 -15.43
C ILE A 76 -11.10 15.04 -16.64
N ARG A 77 -10.50 15.91 -17.46
CA ARG A 77 -11.12 16.42 -18.69
C ARG A 77 -10.13 16.37 -19.85
N SER A 78 -10.65 16.09 -21.04
CA SER A 78 -9.94 16.20 -22.31
C SER A 78 -10.23 17.57 -22.92
N PRO A 79 -9.24 18.24 -23.52
CA PRO A 79 -9.48 19.46 -24.30
C PRO A 79 -10.23 19.19 -25.61
N LYS A 80 -10.31 17.92 -26.05
CA LYS A 80 -10.92 17.51 -27.33
C LYS A 80 -12.29 16.87 -27.17
N SER A 81 -12.53 16.19 -26.05
CA SER A 81 -13.70 15.32 -25.87
C SER A 81 -14.58 15.83 -24.74
N ALA A 82 -15.89 15.87 -24.97
CA ALA A 82 -16.88 16.26 -23.96
C ALA A 82 -16.98 15.25 -22.80
N GLN A 83 -16.65 13.98 -23.07
CA GLN A 83 -16.56 12.89 -22.10
C GLN A 83 -15.23 12.17 -22.29
N VAL A 84 -14.59 11.78 -21.19
CA VAL A 84 -13.34 11.03 -21.18
C VAL A 84 -13.62 9.62 -20.67
N CYS A 85 -13.18 8.61 -21.41
CA CYS A 85 -13.23 7.23 -20.95
C CYS A 85 -12.06 6.96 -20.00
N VAL A 86 -12.39 6.64 -18.73
CA VAL A 86 -11.43 6.24 -17.71
C VAL A 86 -11.66 4.76 -17.41
N PHE A 87 -10.63 3.94 -17.61
CA PHE A 87 -10.66 2.51 -17.34
C PHE A 87 -9.91 2.24 -16.04
N LEU A 88 -10.60 1.82 -14.98
CA LEU A 88 -9.92 1.37 -13.76
C LEU A 88 -9.17 0.07 -14.03
N THR A 89 -8.00 -0.09 -13.43
CA THR A 89 -7.30 -1.37 -13.45
C THR A 89 -8.14 -2.43 -12.74
N SER A 90 -7.95 -3.71 -13.03
CA SER A 90 -8.55 -4.81 -12.25
C SER A 90 -7.78 -5.11 -10.96
N ASP A 91 -6.62 -4.47 -10.76
CA ASP A 91 -5.71 -4.75 -9.65
C ASP A 91 -6.33 -4.42 -8.29
N LEU A 92 -6.21 -5.34 -7.34
CA LEU A 92 -6.58 -5.13 -5.94
C LEU A 92 -5.34 -5.22 -5.05
N PRO A 93 -5.34 -4.58 -3.87
CA PRO A 93 -4.24 -4.73 -2.93
C PRO A 93 -4.03 -6.20 -2.59
N ARG A 94 -2.77 -6.62 -2.46
CA ARG A 94 -2.43 -8.01 -2.20
C ARG A 94 -2.73 -8.41 -0.75
N PRO A 95 -3.26 -9.62 -0.50
CA PRO A 95 -3.23 -10.27 0.80
C PRO A 95 -1.86 -10.18 1.47
N ARG A 96 -1.83 -9.58 2.66
CA ARG A 96 -0.77 -9.84 3.63
C ARG A 96 -1.19 -11.08 4.41
N THR A 97 -0.60 -12.22 4.09
CA THR A 97 -0.68 -13.39 4.98
C THR A 97 0.15 -13.04 6.20
N TYR A 98 -0.52 -12.75 7.32
CA TYR A 98 0.16 -12.65 8.59
C TYR A 98 0.82 -13.99 8.88
N SER A 99 2.09 -13.96 9.29
CA SER A 99 2.66 -15.13 9.94
C SER A 99 1.73 -15.44 11.12
N VAL A 100 0.97 -16.52 11.01
CA VAL A 100 0.04 -17.02 12.04
C VAL A 100 0.85 -17.65 13.16
N ASP A 101 1.67 -16.83 13.80
CA ASP A 101 2.38 -17.09 15.03
C ASP A 101 2.40 -15.79 15.84
N PHE A 102 1.23 -15.41 16.35
CA PHE A 102 1.14 -14.55 17.55
C PHE A 102 1.61 -15.28 18.81
N THR A 103 1.96 -16.57 18.68
CA THR A 103 2.62 -17.34 19.71
C THR A 103 4.12 -17.14 19.62
N HIS A 104 4.73 -16.95 20.79
CA HIS A 104 6.17 -17.03 21.06
C HIS A 104 6.79 -18.36 20.58
N SER A 105 6.84 -18.59 19.28
CA SER A 105 7.62 -19.64 18.67
C SER A 105 9.02 -19.05 18.48
N PRO A 106 10.06 -19.61 19.11
CA PRO A 106 11.43 -19.25 18.80
C PRO A 106 11.73 -19.85 17.43
N HIS A 107 11.22 -19.19 16.38
CA HIS A 107 11.92 -19.16 15.11
C HIS A 107 13.35 -18.72 15.43
N ASP A 108 14.30 -18.93 14.52
CA ASP A 108 15.67 -18.42 14.64
C ASP A 108 15.74 -16.86 14.54
N SER A 109 14.79 -16.20 15.22
CA SER A 109 14.63 -14.83 15.69
C SER A 109 15.91 -14.17 16.18
N THR A 110 16.96 -14.96 16.44
CA THR A 110 18.30 -14.50 16.75
C THR A 110 19.01 -13.83 15.58
N ASN A 111 18.71 -14.13 14.31
CA ASN A 111 19.46 -13.55 13.19
C ASN A 111 18.78 -12.33 12.56
N PHE A 112 17.52 -12.43 12.14
CA PHE A 112 16.82 -11.31 11.50
C PHE A 112 16.56 -10.16 12.47
N VAL A 113 15.87 -10.44 13.58
CA VAL A 113 15.45 -9.40 14.54
C VAL A 113 16.67 -8.73 15.15
N THR A 114 17.66 -9.51 15.60
CA THR A 114 18.92 -8.97 16.15
C THR A 114 19.66 -8.12 15.12
N ARG A 115 19.75 -8.56 13.86
CA ARG A 115 20.40 -7.78 12.80
C ARG A 115 19.67 -6.46 12.56
N VAL A 116 18.33 -6.48 12.42
CA VAL A 116 17.52 -5.27 12.24
C VAL A 116 17.67 -4.32 13.44
N ARG A 117 17.58 -4.85 14.66
CA ARG A 117 17.77 -4.10 15.90
C ARG A 117 19.15 -3.45 16.01
N ASN A 118 20.21 -4.22 15.69
CA ASN A 118 21.59 -3.74 15.70
C ASN A 118 21.86 -2.71 14.61
N ARG A 119 21.23 -2.86 13.44
CA ARG A 119 21.38 -1.97 12.29
C ARG A 119 20.68 -0.64 12.51
N ASP A 120 19.41 -0.67 12.94
CA ASP A 120 18.57 0.52 12.89
C ASP A 120 18.64 1.34 14.18
N LYS A 121 18.54 0.69 15.36
CA LYS A 121 18.54 1.32 16.69
C LYS A 121 17.58 2.51 16.85
N ARG A 122 16.58 2.63 15.97
CA ARG A 122 15.52 3.63 15.98
C ARG A 122 14.34 3.15 15.14
N CYS A 123 13.17 3.72 15.34
CA CYS A 123 12.05 3.51 14.43
C CYS A 123 12.38 4.16 13.08
N CYS A 124 12.46 3.36 12.02
CA CYS A 124 12.81 3.87 10.69
C CYS A 124 11.74 4.76 10.08
N ILE A 125 10.51 4.71 10.61
CA ILE A 125 9.37 5.51 10.16
C ILE A 125 9.30 6.84 10.93
N THR A 126 9.36 6.83 12.26
CA THR A 126 9.18 8.05 13.06
C THR A 126 10.47 8.73 13.48
N GLY A 127 11.60 8.02 13.42
CA GLY A 127 12.92 8.46 13.87
C GLY A 127 13.18 8.30 15.37
N HIS A 128 12.21 7.81 16.15
CA HIS A 128 12.34 7.66 17.59
C HIS A 128 13.48 6.69 17.95
N LEU A 129 14.46 7.14 18.73
CA LEU A 129 15.65 6.37 19.09
C LEU A 129 15.33 5.28 20.12
N VAL A 130 15.97 4.13 19.98
CA VAL A 130 15.96 3.09 21.02
C VAL A 130 16.83 3.56 22.18
N ALA A 131 16.23 3.77 23.35
CA ALA A 131 16.93 4.26 24.54
C ALA A 131 17.59 3.11 25.30
N GLY A 132 18.90 3.20 25.57
CA GLY A 132 19.61 2.23 26.41
C GLY A 132 19.59 0.77 25.90
N GLY A 133 19.27 0.54 24.62
CA GLY A 133 19.07 -0.80 24.08
C GLY A 133 17.73 -1.44 24.47
N ASP A 134 16.81 -0.68 25.08
CA ASP A 134 15.46 -1.14 25.38
C ASP A 134 14.58 -1.05 24.13
N PHE A 135 14.37 -2.21 23.50
CA PHE A 135 13.52 -2.36 22.32
C PHE A 135 12.04 -2.55 22.66
N THR A 136 11.62 -2.34 23.91
CA THR A 136 10.20 -2.35 24.28
C THR A 136 9.42 -1.36 23.40
N GLY A 137 8.34 -1.85 22.77
CA GLY A 137 7.54 -1.05 21.82
C GLY A 137 8.10 -0.94 20.41
N PHE A 138 9.22 -1.63 20.10
CA PHE A 138 9.80 -1.72 18.76
C PHE A 138 9.76 -3.15 18.21
N GLU A 139 9.43 -3.25 16.93
CA GLU A 139 9.27 -4.50 16.20
C GLU A 139 10.08 -4.46 14.89
N ALA A 140 10.65 -5.62 14.53
CA ALA A 140 11.29 -5.79 13.24
C ALA A 140 10.22 -6.19 12.22
N ALA A 141 9.86 -5.25 11.34
CA ALA A 141 8.85 -5.44 10.32
C ALA A 141 9.48 -6.02 9.05
N HIS A 142 8.84 -7.05 8.48
CA HIS A 142 9.17 -7.51 7.14
C HIS A 142 8.53 -6.58 6.10
N ILE A 143 9.30 -6.23 5.06
CA ILE A 143 8.77 -5.40 3.98
C ILE A 143 7.74 -6.20 3.18
N TYR A 144 8.05 -7.46 2.91
CA TYR A 144 7.19 -8.38 2.19
C TYR A 144 6.57 -9.41 3.16
N PRO A 145 5.26 -9.74 3.07
CA PRO A 145 4.51 -10.41 4.15
C PRO A 145 4.98 -11.84 4.45
N LEU A 146 5.25 -12.61 3.41
CA LEU A 146 5.85 -13.94 3.53
C LEU A 146 7.35 -13.74 3.37
N SER A 147 8.21 -13.96 4.36
CA SER A 147 9.65 -13.68 4.23
C SER A 147 10.44 -14.97 4.05
N ALA A 148 10.46 -15.54 2.84
CA ALA A 148 11.28 -16.72 2.59
C ALA A 148 12.80 -16.44 2.70
N ALA A 149 13.19 -15.16 2.67
CA ALA A 149 14.57 -14.70 2.67
C ALA A 149 15.03 -13.98 3.96
N ASP A 150 14.17 -13.71 4.96
CA ASP A 150 14.51 -13.15 6.29
C ASP A 150 15.62 -12.07 6.34
N ILE A 151 15.77 -11.26 5.29
CA ILE A 151 16.77 -10.17 5.20
C ILE A 151 16.11 -8.79 4.98
N GLN A 152 14.92 -8.78 4.39
CA GLN A 152 14.24 -7.56 3.95
C GLN A 152 13.26 -7.04 5.00
N GLY A 153 13.80 -6.27 5.96
CA GLY A 153 13.00 -5.67 7.01
C GLY A 153 13.64 -4.44 7.66
N PHE A 154 12.89 -3.79 8.53
CA PHE A 154 13.29 -2.58 9.25
C PHE A 154 12.67 -2.51 10.64
N LEU A 155 13.33 -1.78 11.54
CA LEU A 155 12.83 -1.56 12.88
C LEU A 155 11.79 -0.44 12.86
N CYS A 156 10.63 -0.65 13.47
CA CYS A 156 9.63 0.39 13.65
C CYS A 156 8.92 0.23 14.99
N SER A 157 8.13 1.22 15.41
CA SER A 157 7.30 1.06 16.60
C SER A 157 6.17 0.07 16.31
N SER A 158 5.60 -0.57 17.33
CA SER A 158 4.45 -1.47 17.17
C SER A 158 3.25 -0.79 16.49
N THR A 159 3.09 0.52 16.66
CA THR A 159 2.02 1.29 16.00
C THR A 159 2.30 1.45 14.52
N GLU A 160 3.54 1.78 14.15
CA GLU A 160 3.92 1.95 12.75
C GLU A 160 3.99 0.62 12.02
N HIS A 161 4.35 -0.46 12.68
CA HIS A 161 4.33 -1.82 12.11
C HIS A 161 2.92 -2.19 11.65
N ARG A 162 1.92 -2.05 12.53
CA ARG A 162 0.51 -2.30 12.18
C ARG A 162 0.05 -1.45 11.01
N MET A 163 0.38 -0.15 11.03
CA MET A 163 0.02 0.76 9.94
C MET A 163 0.69 0.38 8.61
N PHE A 164 1.90 -0.15 8.66
CA PHE A 164 2.63 -0.61 7.47
C PHE A 164 2.01 -1.89 6.90
N ASP A 165 1.60 -2.82 7.77
CA ASP A 165 0.90 -4.04 7.37
C ASP A 165 -0.48 -3.77 6.78
N ASP A 166 -1.21 -2.80 7.34
CA ASP A 166 -2.52 -2.34 6.86
C ASP A 166 -2.43 -1.51 5.55
N TYR A 167 -1.23 -1.31 5.01
CA TYR A 167 -0.94 -0.42 3.87
C TYR A 167 -1.33 1.05 4.13
N ALA A 168 -1.49 1.46 5.38
CA ALA A 168 -1.91 2.80 5.79
C ALA A 168 -0.76 3.83 5.72
N ILE A 169 0.48 3.36 5.84
CA ILE A 169 1.69 4.17 5.60
C ILE A 169 2.53 3.52 4.53
N ALA A 170 3.20 4.32 3.71
CA ALA A 170 4.11 3.83 2.69
C ALA A 170 5.42 4.62 2.66
N VAL A 171 6.46 4.01 2.09
CA VAL A 171 7.75 4.64 1.83
C VAL A 171 7.92 4.70 0.31
N ASN A 172 8.09 5.89 -0.26
CA ASN A 172 8.32 6.05 -1.68
C ASN A 172 9.82 6.14 -1.98
N PRO A 173 10.48 5.08 -2.46
CA PRO A 173 11.92 5.12 -2.78
C PRO A 173 12.26 6.09 -3.91
N ASP A 174 11.30 6.41 -4.79
CA ASP A 174 11.49 7.32 -5.93
C ASP A 174 11.34 8.80 -5.55
N ASP A 175 10.81 9.08 -4.36
CA ASP A 175 10.70 10.42 -3.77
C ASP A 175 11.59 10.50 -2.53
N ASN A 176 12.87 10.19 -2.71
CA ASN A 176 13.88 10.24 -1.64
C ASN A 176 13.49 9.47 -0.36
N TYR A 177 12.77 8.35 -0.49
CA TYR A 177 12.27 7.55 0.63
C TYR A 177 11.31 8.32 1.55
N ARG A 178 10.59 9.30 1.00
CA ARG A 178 9.56 10.05 1.74
C ARG A 178 8.42 9.13 2.18
N ILE A 179 7.95 9.35 3.40
CA ILE A 179 6.86 8.60 4.01
C ILE A 179 5.53 9.27 3.70
N TYR A 180 4.56 8.46 3.30
CA TYR A 180 3.19 8.88 3.01
C TYR A 180 2.23 8.18 3.97
N ASP A 181 1.52 8.95 4.78
CA ASP A 181 0.40 8.49 5.60
C ASP A 181 -0.92 8.73 4.87
N PHE A 182 -1.65 7.65 4.58
CA PHE A 182 -2.90 7.65 3.80
C PHE A 182 -4.16 7.70 4.68
N VAL A 183 -4.01 7.71 6.00
CA VAL A 183 -5.12 7.78 6.95
C VAL A 183 -5.10 9.08 7.74
N GLY A 184 -6.27 9.50 8.21
CA GLY A 184 -6.41 10.65 9.09
C GLY A 184 -5.79 10.38 10.45
N ARG A 185 -4.72 11.11 10.78
CA ARG A 185 -3.98 11.00 12.04
C ARG A 185 -3.78 12.38 12.65
N ASP A 186 -3.47 12.43 13.94
CA ASP A 186 -3.02 13.65 14.62
C ASP A 186 -1.80 14.24 13.87
N PRO A 187 -1.85 15.51 13.43
CA PRO A 187 -0.74 16.17 12.73
C PRO A 187 0.59 16.13 13.50
N ASN A 188 0.55 16.05 14.84
CA ASN A 188 1.75 15.97 15.67
C ASN A 188 2.34 14.55 15.75
N ARG A 189 1.59 13.53 15.31
CA ARG A 189 1.96 12.12 15.41
C ARG A 189 2.13 11.45 14.05
N THR A 190 1.65 12.06 12.97
CA THR A 190 1.80 11.49 11.63
C THR A 190 3.28 11.42 11.21
N PRO A 191 3.73 10.31 10.60
CA PRO A 191 5.04 10.26 9.97
C PRO A 191 5.04 10.86 8.55
N HIS A 192 3.91 11.39 8.06
CA HIS A 192 3.82 11.95 6.72
C HIS A 192 4.91 13.01 6.46
N GLY A 193 5.56 12.94 5.30
CA GLY A 193 6.60 13.86 4.88
C GLY A 193 7.97 13.63 5.52
N LYS A 194 8.08 12.76 6.54
CA LYS A 194 9.39 12.36 7.06
C LYS A 194 10.13 11.50 6.03
N ILE A 195 11.45 11.48 6.15
CA ILE A 195 12.31 10.61 5.35
C ILE A 195 12.52 9.31 6.11
N PHE A 196 12.26 8.18 5.46
CA PHE A 196 12.49 6.86 6.02
C PHE A 196 13.98 6.66 6.28
N TYR A 197 14.30 6.27 7.52
CA TYR A 197 15.68 6.09 7.94
C TYR A 197 16.30 4.84 7.30
N ARG A 198 17.53 5.00 6.85
CA ARG A 198 18.38 3.92 6.36
C ARG A 198 19.80 4.19 6.83
N ASP A 199 20.45 3.20 7.44
CA ASP A 199 21.87 3.29 7.77
C ASP A 199 22.71 3.03 6.50
N VAL A 200 23.01 4.10 5.76
CA VAL A 200 23.73 4.03 4.48
C VAL A 200 25.15 3.45 4.58
N ASN A 201 25.67 3.24 5.80
CA ASN A 201 26.96 2.59 6.02
C ASN A 201 26.87 1.06 5.95
N GLN A 202 25.66 0.50 5.87
CA GLN A 202 25.43 -0.93 5.82
C GLN A 202 25.48 -1.46 4.38
N PRO A 203 25.90 -2.72 4.18
CA PRO A 203 25.80 -3.37 2.88
C PRO A 203 24.39 -3.30 2.30
N GLN A 204 24.27 -3.04 0.99
CA GLN A 204 22.99 -2.88 0.29
C GLN A 204 22.03 -4.06 0.48
N ILE A 205 22.57 -5.28 0.61
CA ILE A 205 21.81 -6.51 0.86
C ILE A 205 21.04 -6.50 2.20
N TYR A 206 21.50 -5.68 3.15
CA TYR A 206 20.84 -5.51 4.44
C TYR A 206 20.03 -4.23 4.48
N LEU A 207 19.95 -3.45 3.41
CA LEU A 207 19.08 -2.29 3.37
C LEU A 207 17.69 -2.68 2.85
N PRO A 208 16.63 -2.01 3.34
CA PRO A 208 15.31 -2.11 2.76
C PRO A 208 15.35 -1.92 1.24
N SER A 209 14.96 -2.97 0.50
CA SER A 209 15.03 -2.99 -0.97
C SER A 209 14.09 -1.92 -1.55
N PRO A 210 14.59 -1.04 -2.44
CA PRO A 210 13.73 -0.07 -3.11
C PRO A 210 12.61 -0.75 -3.90
N ASP A 211 12.84 -1.91 -4.51
CA ASP A 211 11.81 -2.59 -5.29
C ASP A 211 10.67 -3.12 -4.42
N LEU A 212 11.00 -3.65 -3.24
CA LEU A 212 10.00 -4.10 -2.28
C LEU A 212 9.23 -2.94 -1.65
N LEU A 213 9.90 -1.82 -1.39
CA LEU A 213 9.24 -0.60 -0.91
C LEU A 213 8.33 0.00 -1.98
N ARG A 214 8.75 0.02 -3.24
CA ARG A 214 7.93 0.48 -4.37
C ARG A 214 6.70 -0.39 -4.57
N ASP A 215 6.88 -1.69 -4.45
CA ASP A 215 5.81 -2.66 -4.52
C ASP A 215 4.81 -2.52 -3.35
N HIS A 216 5.30 -2.32 -2.12
CA HIS A 216 4.47 -1.99 -0.96
C HIS A 216 3.73 -0.65 -1.14
N PHE A 217 4.41 0.36 -1.67
CA PHE A 217 3.83 1.66 -1.98
C PHE A 217 2.65 1.55 -2.96
N ARG A 218 2.80 0.73 -4.01
CA ARG A 218 1.69 0.42 -4.93
C ARG A 218 0.50 -0.21 -4.21
N GLN A 219 0.70 -1.10 -3.24
CA GLN A 219 -0.40 -1.68 -2.46
C GLN A 219 -1.16 -0.61 -1.65
N CYS A 220 -0.45 0.36 -1.10
CA CYS A 220 -1.04 1.49 -0.38
C CYS A 220 -1.90 2.37 -1.30
N ILE A 221 -1.42 2.65 -2.52
CA ILE A 221 -2.21 3.35 -3.55
C ILE A 221 -3.47 2.56 -3.89
N LEU A 222 -3.34 1.25 -4.18
CA LEU A 222 -4.49 0.41 -4.50
C LEU A 222 -5.51 0.36 -3.35
N ARG A 223 -5.06 0.46 -2.09
CA ARG A 223 -5.94 0.34 -0.92
C ARG A 223 -6.64 1.65 -0.56
N TYR A 224 -5.92 2.76 -0.64
CA TYR A 224 -6.36 4.04 -0.09
C TYR A 224 -6.58 5.12 -1.14
N VAL A 225 -6.07 4.97 -2.36
CA VAL A 225 -6.24 5.94 -3.44
C VAL A 225 -7.28 5.44 -4.44
N LYS A 226 -7.33 4.14 -4.74
CA LYS A 226 -8.32 3.54 -5.65
C LYS A 226 -9.66 3.32 -4.96
N GLY A 227 -10.76 3.76 -5.59
CA GLY A 227 -12.11 3.42 -5.14
C GLY A 227 -12.48 3.91 -3.74
N ALA A 228 -11.89 5.03 -3.27
CA ALA A 228 -12.09 5.61 -1.94
C ALA A 228 -13.52 6.16 -1.66
N GLY A 229 -14.50 5.69 -2.43
CA GLY A 229 -15.93 5.92 -2.29
C GLY A 229 -16.75 4.73 -1.79
N GLU A 230 -16.17 3.54 -1.69
CA GLU A 230 -16.78 2.45 -0.92
C GLU A 230 -16.53 2.73 0.56
N GLY A 231 -17.57 2.59 1.40
CA GLY A 231 -17.54 2.87 2.83
C GLY A 231 -16.50 2.04 3.57
N ASN A 232 -15.23 2.47 3.51
CA ASN A 232 -14.19 2.03 4.38
C ASN A 232 -14.47 2.68 5.74
N ASP A 233 -15.28 2.00 6.55
CA ASP A 233 -15.29 2.27 7.97
C ASP A 233 -13.86 2.03 8.48
N HIS A 234 -13.08 3.11 8.60
CA HIS A 234 -11.70 3.08 9.10
C HIS A 234 -11.59 2.49 10.53
N ARG A 235 -12.73 2.25 11.21
CA ARG A 235 -12.79 1.58 12.51
C ARG A 235 -12.83 0.06 12.39
N LYS A 236 -13.19 -0.51 11.23
CA LYS A 236 -13.12 -1.96 11.03
C LYS A 236 -11.65 -2.32 10.77
N PRO A 237 -11.02 -3.16 11.63
CA PRO A 237 -9.70 -3.67 11.36
C PRO A 237 -9.66 -4.33 9.99
N PHE A 238 -8.57 -4.11 9.26
CA PHE A 238 -8.38 -4.73 7.97
C PHE A 238 -8.23 -6.24 8.13
N ASP A 239 -9.20 -6.98 7.61
CA ASP A 239 -9.17 -8.45 7.52
C ASP A 239 -8.64 -8.83 6.12
N PRO A 240 -7.39 -9.29 5.99
CA PRO A 240 -6.79 -9.61 4.70
C PRO A 240 -7.40 -10.84 4.03
N ASP A 241 -8.11 -11.69 4.78
CA ASP A 241 -8.78 -12.87 4.24
C ASP A 241 -10.15 -12.53 3.65
N LEU A 242 -10.81 -11.50 4.19
CA LEU A 242 -12.13 -11.03 3.74
C LEU A 242 -12.09 -9.85 2.77
N ASN A 243 -11.08 -8.98 2.84
CA ASN A 243 -11.10 -7.68 2.15
C ASN A 243 -10.19 -7.59 0.92
N LEU A 244 -9.60 -8.70 0.44
CA LEU A 244 -8.60 -8.69 -0.63
C LEU A 244 -8.89 -9.71 -1.73
N GLY A 245 -8.66 -9.31 -2.98
CA GLY A 245 -8.83 -10.11 -4.18
C GLY A 245 -7.51 -10.56 -4.82
N ALA A 246 -7.55 -10.90 -6.11
CA ALA A 246 -6.39 -11.42 -6.84
C ALA A 246 -5.30 -10.33 -7.04
N GLY A 247 -4.27 -10.36 -6.20
CA GLY A 247 -3.11 -9.47 -6.29
C GLY A 247 -2.10 -9.84 -7.39
N ARG A 248 -1.35 -8.88 -7.95
CA ARG A 248 -0.32 -9.10 -9.00
C ARG A 248 1.10 -8.71 -8.56
N PHE A 249 2.12 -9.29 -9.19
CA PHE A 249 3.54 -8.90 -9.09
C PHE A 249 4.01 -8.19 -10.35
N ASN A 250 4.80 -7.11 -10.19
CA ASN A 250 5.53 -6.53 -11.30
C ASN A 250 6.92 -7.18 -11.41
N LEU A 251 7.11 -8.01 -12.43
CA LEU A 251 8.37 -8.72 -12.70
C LEU A 251 9.20 -8.03 -13.80
N GLU A 252 8.68 -6.97 -14.42
CA GLU A 252 9.24 -6.37 -15.63
C GLU A 252 10.57 -5.65 -15.37
N SER A 253 10.81 -5.20 -14.13
CA SER A 253 12.01 -4.44 -13.78
C SER A 253 13.29 -5.28 -13.71
N GLY A 254 13.19 -6.62 -13.66
CA GLY A 254 14.35 -7.50 -13.47
C GLY A 254 15.16 -7.21 -12.18
N GLY A 255 14.56 -6.49 -11.23
CA GLY A 255 15.20 -6.02 -10.01
C GLY A 255 15.28 -7.10 -8.94
N TRP A 256 14.76 -6.82 -7.75
CA TRP A 256 14.78 -7.78 -6.63
C TRP A 256 14.24 -9.17 -6.99
N TRP A 257 13.21 -9.27 -7.83
CA TRP A 257 12.63 -10.55 -8.26
C TRP A 257 13.59 -11.45 -9.07
N SER A 258 14.64 -10.88 -9.64
CA SER A 258 15.67 -11.64 -10.36
C SER A 258 16.78 -12.20 -9.45
N SER A 259 16.85 -11.73 -8.20
CA SER A 259 17.77 -12.27 -7.18
C SER A 259 17.37 -13.70 -6.74
N PRO A 260 18.31 -14.50 -6.19
CA PRO A 260 17.97 -15.79 -5.59
C PRO A 260 16.88 -15.68 -4.52
N GLU A 261 16.91 -14.63 -3.71
CA GLU A 261 15.95 -14.35 -2.65
C GLU A 261 14.57 -14.01 -3.20
N GLY A 262 14.52 -13.16 -4.24
CA GLY A 262 13.28 -12.79 -4.92
C GLY A 262 12.63 -13.98 -5.63
N LYS A 263 13.42 -14.87 -6.22
CA LYS A 263 12.92 -16.12 -6.82
C LYS A 263 12.33 -17.06 -5.76
N LYS A 264 13.04 -17.26 -4.64
CA LYS A 264 12.55 -18.05 -3.50
C LYS A 264 11.25 -17.47 -2.95
N GLN A 265 11.15 -16.15 -2.89
CA GLN A 265 9.91 -15.49 -2.48
C GLN A 265 8.77 -15.74 -3.45
N LEU A 266 9.02 -15.59 -4.75
CA LEU A 266 8.03 -15.79 -5.79
C LEU A 266 7.51 -17.24 -5.76
N GLU A 267 8.39 -18.21 -5.61
CA GLU A 267 8.03 -19.62 -5.45
C GLU A 267 7.13 -19.85 -4.24
N ALA A 268 7.46 -19.25 -3.09
CA ALA A 268 6.69 -19.39 -1.87
C ALA A 268 5.30 -18.76 -1.97
N GLU A 269 5.19 -17.58 -2.61
CA GLU A 269 3.92 -16.93 -2.93
C GLU A 269 3.06 -17.73 -3.94
N LEU A 270 3.69 -18.27 -4.99
CA LEU A 270 3.00 -19.11 -5.97
C LEU A 270 2.50 -20.39 -5.32
N ALA A 271 3.31 -21.03 -4.48
CA ALA A 271 2.92 -22.21 -3.72
C ALA A 271 1.73 -21.89 -2.82
N GLU A 272 1.80 -20.82 -2.02
CA GLU A 272 0.68 -20.43 -1.16
C GLU A 272 -0.61 -20.23 -1.97
N ARG A 273 -0.55 -19.50 -3.09
CA ARG A 273 -1.74 -19.23 -3.91
C ARG A 273 -2.30 -20.47 -4.59
N LEU A 274 -1.45 -21.34 -5.13
CA LEU A 274 -1.87 -22.56 -5.81
C LEU A 274 -2.48 -23.56 -4.81
N TYR A 275 -1.83 -23.78 -3.67
CA TYR A 275 -2.29 -24.76 -2.67
C TYR A 275 -3.44 -24.24 -1.79
N ARG A 276 -3.47 -22.95 -1.43
CA ARG A 276 -4.62 -22.35 -0.72
C ARG A 276 -5.89 -22.37 -1.59
N THR A 277 -5.74 -22.27 -2.91
CA THR A 277 -6.87 -22.42 -3.85
C THR A 277 -7.37 -23.87 -3.90
N SER A 278 -6.48 -24.87 -3.84
CA SER A 278 -6.88 -26.28 -3.83
C SER A 278 -7.58 -26.68 -2.52
N GLU A 279 -7.12 -26.17 -1.37
CA GLU A 279 -7.79 -26.39 -0.08
C GLU A 279 -9.15 -25.70 0.00
N LYS A 280 -9.30 -24.50 -0.57
CA LYS A 280 -10.60 -23.82 -0.68
C LYS A 280 -11.58 -24.63 -1.54
N HIS A 281 -11.12 -25.22 -2.65
CA HIS A 281 -11.96 -26.08 -3.49
C HIS A 281 -12.38 -27.37 -2.76
N LEU A 282 -11.48 -27.99 -1.99
CA LEU A 282 -11.82 -29.13 -1.13
C LEU A 282 -12.79 -28.77 0.00
N ARG A 283 -12.61 -27.62 0.66
CA ARG A 283 -13.51 -27.16 1.74
C ARG A 283 -14.87 -26.75 1.21
N MET A 284 -14.95 -26.10 0.04
CA MET A 284 -16.23 -25.79 -0.60
C MET A 284 -16.98 -27.06 -1.00
N SER A 285 -16.31 -28.06 -1.58
CA SER A 285 -16.98 -29.33 -1.93
C SER A 285 -17.43 -30.09 -0.68
N ALA A 286 -16.65 -30.10 0.40
CA ALA A 286 -17.05 -30.72 1.67
C ALA A 286 -18.26 -30.02 2.33
N THR A 287 -18.35 -28.69 2.20
CA THR A 287 -19.48 -27.91 2.76
C THR A 287 -20.75 -28.03 1.90
N GLU A 288 -20.62 -28.16 0.58
CA GLU A 288 -21.73 -28.52 -0.32
C GLU A 288 -22.23 -29.95 -0.06
N PHE A 289 -21.34 -30.91 0.16
CA PHE A 289 -21.72 -32.28 0.55
C PHE A 289 -22.46 -32.30 1.91
N ALA A 290 -22.01 -31.51 2.89
CA ALA A 290 -22.70 -31.39 4.18
C ALA A 290 -24.09 -30.71 4.06
N ARG A 291 -24.27 -29.77 3.12
CA ARG A 291 -25.58 -29.16 2.84
C ARG A 291 -26.56 -30.13 2.16
N TYR A 292 -26.08 -31.03 1.29
CA TYR A 292 -26.92 -32.07 0.70
C TYR A 292 -27.33 -33.14 1.72
N SER A 293 -26.45 -33.49 2.67
CA SER A 293 -26.75 -34.53 3.68
C SER A 293 -27.71 -34.08 4.80
N LEU A 294 -27.99 -32.78 4.95
CA LEU A 294 -28.94 -32.23 5.93
C LEU A 294 -30.33 -31.94 5.34
N LEU A 295 -30.54 -32.16 4.04
CA LEU A 295 -31.83 -32.01 3.36
C LEU A 295 -32.55 -33.35 3.13
N GLU A 296 -31.97 -34.48 3.56
CA GLU A 296 -32.54 -35.83 3.43
C GLU A 296 -33.09 -36.42 4.75
N HIS A 297 -33.36 -35.60 5.76
CA HIS A 297 -34.05 -36.03 7.00
C HIS A 297 -35.21 -35.11 7.36
#